data_AF-A0A2G6PMM0-F1
#
_entry.id   AF-A0A2G6PMM0-F1
#
_cell.length_a   1.000
_cell.length_b   1.000
_cell.length_c   1.000
_cell.angle_alpha   90.00
_cell.angle_beta   90.00
_cell.angle_gamma   90.00
#
_symmetry.space_group_name_H-M   'P 1'
#
loop_
_entity.id
_entity.type
_entity.pdbx_description
1 polymer ?
#
loop_
_entity_poly.entity_id
_entity_poly.type
_entity_poly.pdbx_seq_one_letter_code
_entity_poly.pdbx_strand_id
1 'polypeptide(L)'
;MITFKKVTTLIIKGVILYGITTNDIKIIDEKLEYQKKYLMNRYFTFEGETKTVLDFTYSANLNPTKYFAEMNNRINSIFQYAKDLNLKPVFMTLTAPSKYHQTDRNKNLLISPNETAKALTQIFNKFTSLQIFRRLKKELGHGLIYFRVY
;
A
#
# COMPACT_ATOMS: atom_id res chain seq x y z
N MET A 1 17.79 6.80 3.30
CA MET A 1 16.62 7.12 4.15
C MET A 1 15.54 7.68 3.24
N ILE A 2 14.46 6.93 2.99
CA ILE A 2 13.33 7.41 2.17
C ILE A 2 12.39 8.15 3.12
N THR A 3 12.28 9.46 2.96
CA THR A 3 11.42 10.30 3.80
C THR A 3 10.04 10.40 3.15
N PHE A 4 9.02 9.78 3.75
CA PHE A 4 7.64 9.90 3.29
C PHE A 4 7.01 11.16 3.92
N LYS A 5 6.72 12.18 3.10
CA LYS A 5 5.94 13.35 3.53
C LYS A 5 4.47 12.94 3.72
N LYS A 6 3.81 13.45 4.76
CA LYS A 6 2.35 13.36 4.93
C LYS A 6 1.70 13.86 3.63
N VAL A 7 0.72 13.11 3.11
CA VAL A 7 0.06 13.41 1.81
C VAL A 7 -0.50 14.84 1.78
N THR A 8 -0.90 15.38 2.94
CA THR A 8 -1.39 16.75 3.07
C THR A 8 -0.32 17.85 3.05
N THR A 9 0.98 17.52 3.11
CA THR A 9 2.09 18.50 3.10
C THR A 9 2.66 18.76 1.69
N LEU A 10 1.95 18.33 0.65
CA LEU A 10 2.26 18.60 -0.75
C LEU A 10 1.55 19.88 -1.26
N ILE A 11 1.50 20.93 -0.43
CA ILE A 11 1.12 22.28 -0.89
C ILE A 11 2.33 22.85 -1.64
N ILE A 12 2.42 22.53 -2.93
CA ILE A 12 3.30 23.22 -3.87
C ILE A 12 2.64 24.58 -4.14
N LYS A 13 3.38 25.65 -3.86
CA LYS A 13 3.01 27.06 -4.08
C LYS A 13 2.14 27.23 -5.34
N GLY A 14 0.86 27.55 -5.15
CA GLY A 14 -0.02 28.07 -6.20
C GLY A 14 -0.96 27.09 -6.90
N VAL A 15 -1.01 25.80 -6.54
CA VAL A 15 -1.95 24.84 -7.16
C VAL A 15 -2.90 24.27 -6.10
N ILE A 16 -4.21 24.46 -6.28
CA ILE A 16 -5.24 23.77 -5.49
C ILE A 16 -5.17 22.29 -5.86
N LEU A 17 -4.42 21.51 -5.09
CA LEU A 17 -4.23 20.09 -5.33
C LEU A 17 -5.57 19.37 -5.07
N TYR A 18 -6.20 18.86 -6.13
CA TYR A 18 -7.41 18.02 -6.09
C TYR A 18 -8.68 18.64 -5.47
N GLY A 19 -8.81 19.97 -5.45
CA GLY A 19 -10.03 20.63 -4.97
C GLY A 19 -10.24 20.59 -3.44
N ILE A 20 -9.18 20.34 -2.68
CA ILE A 20 -9.23 20.32 -1.20
C ILE A 20 -9.04 21.74 -0.67
N THR A 21 -9.98 22.24 0.14
CA THR A 21 -9.88 23.55 0.77
C THR A 21 -9.12 23.50 2.09
N THR A 22 -8.66 24.66 2.58
CA THR A 22 -8.03 24.78 3.91
C THR A 22 -8.99 24.38 5.05
N ASN A 23 -10.30 24.58 4.85
CA ASN A 23 -11.32 24.17 5.80
C ASN A 23 -11.45 22.64 5.86
N ASP A 24 -11.39 21.96 4.71
CA ASP A 24 -11.41 20.50 4.65
C ASP A 24 -10.21 19.89 5.40
N ILE A 25 -9.03 20.51 5.26
CA ILE A 25 -7.82 20.09 5.99
C ILE A 25 -8.03 20.20 7.50
N LYS A 26 -8.57 21.32 7.98
CA LYS A 26 -8.85 21.52 9.41
C LYS A 26 -9.82 20.45 9.94
N ILE A 27 -10.92 20.22 9.22
CA ILE A 27 -11.92 19.21 9.60
C ILE A 27 -11.28 17.81 9.66
N ILE A 28 -10.41 17.48 8.69
CA ILE A 28 -9.72 16.19 8.66
C ILE A 28 -8.73 16.07 9.83
N ASP A 29 -7.93 17.10 10.10
CA ASP A 29 -6.96 17.08 11.20
C ASP A 29 -7.66 17.01 12.56
N GLU A 30 -8.78 17.71 12.76
CA GLU A 30 -9.61 17.59 13.97
C GLU A 30 -10.16 16.16 14.14
N LYS A 31 -10.69 15.56 13.08
CA LYS A 31 -11.17 14.17 13.11
C LYS A 31 -10.05 13.18 13.46
N LEU A 32 -8.85 13.37 12.92
CA LEU A 32 -7.70 12.53 13.24
C LEU A 32 -7.30 12.68 14.70
N GLU A 33 -7.35 13.89 15.24
CA GLU A 33 -7.02 14.15 16.64
C GLU A 33 -8.03 13.48 17.59
N TYR A 34 -9.33 13.56 17.29
CA TYR A 34 -10.35 12.86 18.08
C TYR A 34 -10.16 11.33 18.04
N GLN A 35 -9.86 10.77 16.87
CA GLN A 35 -9.56 9.34 16.74
C GLN A 35 -8.32 8.95 17.55
N LYS A 36 -7.26 9.76 17.50
CA LYS A 36 -6.02 9.51 18.25
C LYS A 36 -6.27 9.53 19.75
N LYS A 37 -7.00 10.54 20.26
CA LYS A 37 -7.39 10.61 21.67
C LYS A 37 -8.23 9.41 22.11
N TYR A 38 -9.19 9.00 21.29
CA TYR A 38 -10.02 7.81 21.56
C TYR A 38 -9.20 6.52 21.66
N LEU A 39 -8.18 6.35 20.81
CA LEU A 39 -7.30 5.18 20.81
C LEU A 39 -6.27 5.21 21.94
N MET A 40 -5.77 6.40 22.31
CA MET A 40 -4.86 6.57 23.44
C MET A 40 -5.56 6.30 24.77
N ASN A 41 -6.83 6.70 24.91
CA ASN A 41 -7.59 6.54 26.16
C ASN A 41 -8.03 5.10 26.44
N ARG A 42 -7.73 4.15 25.55
CA ARG A 42 -7.99 2.73 25.77
C ARG A 42 -6.67 2.00 25.92
N TYR A 43 -6.56 1.26 27.02
CA TYR A 43 -5.35 0.56 27.41
C TYR A 43 -5.62 -0.91 27.61
N PHE A 44 -4.62 -1.72 27.30
CA PHE A 44 -4.57 -3.13 27.63
C PHE A 44 -3.27 -3.40 28.37
N THR A 45 -3.36 -4.17 29.45
CA THR A 45 -2.19 -4.59 30.21
C THR A 45 -1.87 -6.03 29.82
N PHE A 46 -0.69 -6.24 29.24
CA PHE A 46 -0.17 -7.55 28.89
C PHE A 46 1.18 -7.72 29.58
N GLU A 47 1.34 -8.80 30.36
CA GLU A 47 2.64 -9.17 30.96
C GLU A 47 3.36 -8.04 31.73
N GLY A 48 2.59 -7.15 32.38
CA GLY A 48 3.14 -6.01 33.14
C GLY A 48 3.40 -4.75 32.31
N GLU A 49 3.28 -4.81 30.99
CA GLU A 49 3.32 -3.63 30.11
C GLU A 49 1.91 -3.12 29.81
N THR A 50 1.69 -1.81 29.98
CA THR A 50 0.44 -1.16 29.56
C THR A 50 0.61 -0.56 28.18
N LYS A 51 -0.14 -1.07 27.21
CA LYS A 51 -0.15 -0.60 25.81
C LYS A 51 -1.50 0.01 25.47
N THR A 52 -1.47 1.08 24.68
CA THR A 52 -2.68 1.72 24.15
C THR A 52 -3.19 0.98 22.92
N VAL A 53 -4.46 1.16 22.56
CA VAL A 53 -4.98 0.68 21.25
C VAL A 53 -4.18 1.30 20.09
N LEU A 54 -3.67 2.52 20.27
CA LEU A 54 -2.85 3.18 19.25
C LEU A 54 -1.56 2.41 18.94
N ASP A 55 -0.98 1.74 19.94
CA ASP A 55 0.23 0.93 19.77
C ASP A 55 -0.02 -0.29 18.89
N PHE A 56 -1.26 -0.77 18.81
CA PHE A 56 -1.68 -1.87 17.93
C PHE A 56 -2.22 -1.38 16.58
N THR A 57 -2.39 -0.07 16.40
CA THR A 57 -2.98 0.49 15.18
C THR A 57 -1.92 0.69 14.10
N TYR A 58 -2.17 0.10 12.92
CA TYR A 58 -1.33 0.25 11.72
C TYR A 58 -1.94 1.29 10.79
N SER A 59 -1.54 2.55 10.95
CA SER A 59 -2.07 3.65 10.13
C SER A 59 -1.02 4.72 9.89
N ALA A 60 -0.82 5.09 8.62
CA ALA A 60 0.06 6.18 8.22
C ALA A 60 -0.35 7.54 8.80
N ASN A 61 -1.63 7.70 9.14
CA ASN A 61 -2.17 8.96 9.66
C ASN A 61 -2.19 9.01 11.20
N LEU A 62 -2.48 7.88 11.86
CA LEU A 62 -2.63 7.83 13.32
C LEU A 62 -1.33 7.41 14.03
N ASN A 63 -0.57 6.49 13.44
CA ASN A 63 0.70 6.00 13.96
C ASN A 63 1.77 5.93 12.83
N PRO A 64 2.19 7.10 12.30
CA PRO A 64 3.09 7.18 11.15
C PRO A 64 4.43 6.50 11.44
N THR A 65 5.00 6.68 12.63
CA THR A 65 6.30 6.12 13.00
C THR A 65 6.30 4.60 12.89
N LYS A 66 5.30 3.93 13.49
CA LYS A 66 5.19 2.47 13.42
C LYS A 66 4.93 2.00 11.99
N TYR A 67 4.00 2.65 11.30
CA TYR A 67 3.66 2.31 9.90
C TYR A 67 4.89 2.37 8.98
N PHE A 68 5.64 3.48 9.03
CA PHE A 68 6.83 3.65 8.19
C PHE A 68 7.98 2.75 8.62
N ALA A 69 8.17 2.51 9.92
CA ALA A 69 9.18 1.56 10.41
C ALA A 69 8.92 0.16 9.87
N GLU A 70 7.68 -0.33 9.95
CA GLU A 70 7.33 -1.65 9.45
C GLU A 70 7.43 -1.75 7.92
N MET A 71 6.95 -0.74 7.20
CA MET A 71 7.08 -0.68 5.74
C MET A 71 8.55 -0.70 5.31
N ASN A 72 9.41 0.10 5.97
CA ASN A 72 10.84 0.10 5.72
C ASN A 72 11.47 -1.26 6.04
N ASN A 73 11.08 -1.90 7.14
CA ASN A 73 11.56 -3.24 7.48
C ASN A 73 11.18 -4.26 6.40
N ARG A 74 9.93 -4.25 5.92
CA ARG A 74 9.48 -5.14 4.83
C ARG A 74 10.26 -4.89 3.54
N ILE A 75 10.46 -3.63 3.16
CA ILE A 75 11.25 -3.26 1.98
C ILE A 75 12.69 -3.76 2.15
N ASN A 76 13.33 -3.48 3.29
CA ASN A 76 14.70 -3.91 3.56
C ASN A 76 14.84 -5.43 3.52
N SER A 77 13.89 -6.18 4.06
CA SER A 77 13.89 -7.65 3.98
C SER A 77 13.82 -8.15 2.54
N ILE A 78 12.96 -7.56 1.70
CA ILE A 78 12.86 -7.92 0.27
C ILE A 78 14.18 -7.58 -0.46
N PHE A 79 14.76 -6.42 -0.18
CA PHE A 79 16.03 -6.00 -0.76
C PHE A 79 17.19 -6.90 -0.36
N GLN A 80 17.28 -7.24 0.94
CA GLN A 80 18.33 -8.12 1.45
C GLN A 80 18.20 -9.52 0.85
N TYR A 81 16.99 -10.08 0.85
CA TYR A 81 16.72 -11.37 0.23
C TYR A 81 17.12 -11.42 -1.25
N ALA A 82 16.79 -10.37 -2.01
CA ALA A 82 17.20 -10.28 -3.40
C ALA A 82 18.74 -10.19 -3.54
N LYS A 83 19.41 -9.40 -2.69
CA LYS A 83 20.87 -9.30 -2.64
C LYS A 83 21.55 -10.64 -2.37
N ASP A 84 21.03 -11.41 -1.41
CA ASP A 84 21.59 -12.71 -1.02
C ASP A 84 21.53 -13.72 -2.18
N LEU A 85 20.54 -13.56 -3.08
CA LEU A 85 20.40 -14.33 -4.32
C LEU A 85 21.11 -13.71 -5.53
N ASN A 86 21.86 -12.63 -5.34
CA ASN A 86 22.46 -11.83 -6.41
C ASN A 86 21.43 -11.33 -7.45
N LEU A 87 20.20 -11.08 -7.00
CA LEU A 87 19.08 -10.56 -7.77
C LEU A 87 18.83 -9.07 -7.46
N LYS A 88 18.05 -8.42 -8.33
CA LYS A 88 17.55 -7.07 -8.11
C LYS A 88 16.03 -7.11 -7.87
N PRO A 89 15.51 -6.51 -6.79
CA PRO A 89 14.08 -6.43 -6.59
C PRO A 89 13.46 -5.50 -7.65
N VAL A 90 12.34 -5.92 -8.25
CA VAL A 90 11.57 -5.14 -9.24
C VAL A 90 10.19 -4.90 -8.69
N PHE A 91 9.76 -3.64 -8.70
CA PHE A 91 8.39 -3.26 -8.36
C PHE A 91 7.52 -3.21 -9.62
N MET A 92 6.39 -3.90 -9.59
CA MET A 92 5.44 -3.95 -10.70
C MET A 92 4.03 -3.67 -10.19
N THR A 93 3.29 -2.86 -10.93
CA THR A 93 1.86 -2.66 -10.72
C THR A 93 1.09 -3.20 -11.91
N LEU A 94 -0.05 -3.85 -11.64
CA LEU A 94 -0.97 -4.31 -12.66
C LEU A 94 -2.28 -3.53 -12.49
N THR A 95 -2.55 -2.64 -13.43
CA THR A 95 -3.73 -1.76 -13.38
C THR A 95 -4.76 -2.17 -14.43
N ALA A 96 -6.03 -2.04 -14.07
CA ALA A 96 -7.11 -2.26 -15.02
C ALA A 96 -7.09 -1.14 -16.08
N PRO A 97 -7.19 -1.46 -17.38
CA PRO A 97 -7.36 -0.43 -18.41
C PRO A 97 -8.70 0.29 -18.26
N SER A 98 -8.78 1.52 -18.80
CA SER A 98 -9.92 2.45 -18.61
C SER A 98 -11.30 1.87 -18.91
N LYS A 99 -11.40 0.87 -19.79
CA LYS A 99 -12.67 0.19 -20.10
C LYS A 99 -13.34 -0.45 -18.87
N TYR A 100 -12.56 -0.84 -17.86
CA TYR A 100 -13.08 -1.43 -16.62
C TYR A 100 -13.51 -0.39 -15.58
N HIS A 101 -13.28 0.90 -15.83
CA HIS A 101 -13.66 2.00 -14.95
C HIS A 101 -14.91 2.74 -15.44
N GLN A 102 -15.50 2.29 -16.55
CA GLN A 102 -16.70 2.94 -17.11
C GLN A 102 -17.90 2.72 -16.20
N THR A 103 -18.71 3.77 -16.07
CA THR A 103 -19.91 3.76 -15.23
C THR A 103 -21.15 4.11 -16.03
N ASP A 104 -22.30 3.60 -15.59
CA ASP A 104 -23.61 4.01 -16.09
C ASP A 104 -23.98 5.42 -15.60
N ARG A 105 -25.15 5.92 -16.01
CA ARG A 105 -25.67 7.22 -15.55
C ARG A 105 -25.90 7.29 -14.03
N ASN A 106 -26.05 6.14 -13.37
CA ASN A 106 -26.26 6.00 -11.94
C ASN A 106 -24.94 5.78 -11.17
N LYS A 107 -23.78 5.91 -11.83
CA LYS A 107 -22.43 5.67 -11.30
C LYS A 107 -22.14 4.22 -10.89
N ASN A 108 -22.92 3.25 -11.38
CA ASN A 108 -22.59 1.84 -11.24
C ASN A 108 -21.56 1.44 -12.28
N LEU A 109 -20.61 0.59 -11.91
CA LEU A 109 -19.61 0.06 -12.85
C LEU A 109 -20.29 -0.79 -13.93
N LEU A 110 -19.96 -0.53 -15.20
CA LEU A 110 -20.46 -1.33 -16.33
C LEU A 110 -19.86 -2.74 -16.33
N ILE A 111 -18.63 -2.88 -15.84
CA ILE A 111 -17.95 -4.18 -15.69
C ILE A 111 -17.72 -4.41 -14.21
N SER A 112 -18.10 -5.59 -13.72
CA SER A 112 -17.94 -5.90 -12.31
C SER A 112 -16.46 -5.96 -11.91
N PRO A 113 -16.11 -5.58 -10.66
CA PRO A 113 -14.75 -5.74 -10.15
C PRO A 113 -14.23 -7.18 -10.24
N ASN A 114 -15.12 -8.18 -10.09
CA ASN A 114 -14.77 -9.60 -10.18
C ASN A 114 -14.34 -9.99 -11.60
N GLU A 115 -15.06 -9.52 -12.62
CA GLU A 115 -14.69 -9.74 -14.02
C GLU A 115 -13.37 -9.05 -14.36
N THR A 116 -13.18 -7.82 -13.87
CA THR A 116 -11.94 -7.08 -14.02
C THR A 116 -10.76 -7.84 -13.40
N ALA A 117 -10.92 -8.34 -12.17
CA ALA A 117 -9.90 -9.15 -11.50
C ALA A 117 -9.57 -10.41 -12.30
N LYS A 118 -10.58 -11.14 -12.81
CA LYS A 118 -10.40 -12.33 -13.64
C LYS A 118 -9.61 -12.02 -14.91
N ALA A 119 -9.92 -10.91 -15.58
CA ALA A 119 -9.20 -10.49 -16.79
C ALA A 119 -7.74 -10.12 -16.48
N LEU A 120 -7.49 -9.40 -15.39
CA LEU A 120 -6.14 -9.08 -14.94
C LEU A 120 -5.34 -10.34 -14.59
N THR A 121 -5.95 -11.31 -13.91
CA THR A 121 -5.32 -12.61 -13.62
C THR A 121 -4.93 -13.34 -14.90
N GLN A 122 -5.76 -13.33 -15.94
CA GLN A 122 -5.41 -13.95 -17.23
C GLN A 122 -4.21 -13.26 -17.90
N ILE A 123 -4.16 -11.93 -17.88
CA ILE A 123 -3.02 -11.16 -18.39
C ILE A 123 -1.75 -11.52 -17.61
N PHE A 124 -1.84 -11.58 -16.28
CA PHE A 124 -0.71 -11.94 -15.42
C PHE A 124 -0.22 -13.37 -15.66
N ASN A 125 -1.14 -14.33 -15.81
CA ASN A 125 -0.79 -15.72 -16.15
C ASN A 125 -0.07 -15.80 -17.51
N LYS A 126 -0.54 -15.04 -18.51
CA LYS A 126 0.13 -14.97 -19.81
C LYS A 126 1.54 -14.38 -19.68
N PHE A 127 1.69 -13.29 -18.91
CA PHE A 127 2.98 -12.67 -18.64
C PHE A 127 3.96 -13.64 -17.97
N THR A 128 3.57 -14.28 -16.87
CA THR A 128 4.41 -15.22 -16.12
C THR A 128 4.73 -16.51 -16.90
N SER A 129 3.96 -16.84 -17.94
CA SER A 129 4.19 -17.99 -18.83
C SER A 129 5.25 -17.77 -19.92
N LEU A 130 5.75 -16.54 -20.09
CA LEU A 130 6.75 -16.22 -21.11
C LEU A 130 8.02 -17.07 -20.95
N GLN A 131 8.67 -17.39 -22.08
CA GLN A 131 9.87 -18.24 -22.10
C GLN A 131 10.99 -17.73 -21.18
N ILE A 132 11.09 -16.41 -21.03
CA ILE A 132 12.07 -15.78 -20.13
C ILE A 132 11.93 -16.28 -18.69
N PHE A 133 10.71 -16.42 -18.17
CA PHE A 133 10.49 -16.93 -16.81
C PHE A 133 10.79 -18.41 -16.68
N ARG A 134 10.56 -19.20 -17.73
CA ARG A 134 10.94 -20.62 -17.76
C ARG A 134 12.46 -20.79 -17.75
N ARG A 135 13.18 -19.91 -18.47
CA ARG A 135 14.65 -19.88 -18.50
C ARG A 135 15.21 -19.43 -17.15
N LEU A 136 14.69 -18.34 -16.59
CA LEU A 136 15.07 -17.86 -15.25
C LEU A 136 14.89 -18.95 -14.19
N LYS A 137 13.79 -19.71 -14.24
CA LYS A 137 13.56 -20.84 -13.32
C LYS A 137 14.64 -21.91 -13.41
N LYS A 138 15.14 -22.21 -14.61
CA LYS A 138 16.22 -23.19 -14.82
C LYS A 138 17.57 -22.66 -14.33
N GLU A 139 17.86 -21.39 -14.58
CA GLU A 139 19.12 -20.76 -14.20
C GLU A 139 19.23 -20.53 -12.67
N LEU A 140 18.14 -20.13 -12.02
CA LEU A 140 18.11 -19.79 -10.59
C LEU A 140 17.78 -20.98 -9.68
N GLY A 141 17.31 -22.11 -10.23
CA GLY A 141 16.86 -23.28 -9.45
C GLY A 141 15.53 -23.09 -8.70
N HIS A 142 14.95 -21.89 -8.72
CA HIS A 142 13.65 -21.58 -8.15
C HIS A 142 12.79 -20.75 -9.09
N GLY A 143 11.47 -20.80 -8.91
CA GLY A 143 10.52 -20.00 -9.71
C GLY A 143 10.43 -18.54 -9.26
N LEU A 144 9.41 -17.85 -9.76
CA LEU A 144 9.03 -16.53 -9.27
C LEU A 144 8.65 -16.60 -7.78
N ILE A 145 9.19 -15.66 -7.00
CA ILE A 145 8.95 -15.55 -5.56
C ILE A 145 8.03 -14.36 -5.33
N TYR A 146 6.91 -14.59 -4.65
CA TYR A 146 5.89 -13.59 -4.41
C TYR A 146 5.85 -13.23 -2.93
N PHE A 147 6.09 -11.96 -2.61
CA PHE A 147 5.85 -11.42 -1.28
C PHE A 147 4.44 -10.85 -1.23
N ARG A 148 3.53 -11.52 -0.51
CA ARG A 148 2.19 -10.99 -0.27
C ARG A 148 2.27 -9.90 0.81
N VAL A 149 1.87 -8.69 0.45
CA VAL A 149 1.69 -7.60 1.40
C VAL A 149 0.24 -7.67 1.87
N TYR A 150 0.05 -7.96 3.15
CA TYR A 150 -1.23 -7.84 3.87
C TYR A 150 -1.30 -6.49 4.55
#